data_AF-A0A7S2Y8A5-F1
#
_entry.id   AF-A0A7S2Y8A5-F1
#
_cell.length_a   1.000
_cell.length_b   1.000
_cell.length_c   1.000
_cell.angle_alpha   90.00
_cell.angle_beta   90.00
_cell.angle_gamma   90.00
#
_symmetry.space_group_name_H-M   'P 1'
#
loop_
_entity.id
_entity.type
_entity.pdbx_description
1 polymer ?
#
loop_
_entity_poly.entity_id
_entity_poly.type
_entity_poly.pdbx_seq_one_letter_code
_entity_poly.pdbx_strand_id
1 'polypeptide(L)'
;LLEKKIVDHNVGSVFIEPVSGKENHRYKMVHDFVYNPNSKKYCRDENDGHVPVKQKNSLGLLTLVEAERVTMAEDLASARDMINVIRPALESVGFTVLSTKLASPGYQNTVVIFVLSEGYVLARTFVESKYVAFDIHLWSNTHKTEEIKAALLNAVGSSESSAYSIIAGGMYGHPNWRNDERNRGPKLKDPCSTSLDAPKRKNIPMPETVVGAVIDESTHLLSDKDDVLTVTICGTKRSPCYSHDAISSHNSVKHAVPIHTCGSIVGGVEFLRDSAKRMYECELEVISMLQSLVSTQRRKIDSLVIDPRSSFAMAQVVHKVLSKAKNRKKFFTSDLLVLAPMLDTTETWRRILLDKFRTLYLQEPVFRTEVLFNSTTATMELGAFRSGDARFMDHVIEVASKIEKRTGLVSDIRNFEGGVLRFQPDFEPTHFFLHEDYEHQSAFSQWTLQKPVGYQTLLQLKTRGSNQNRELSSEKVNAMLEGAIERLNIKTEAGPMLFSDMADGCVAAAIFSWGSVVVLWDGKYHLDVNLFTYDDNANFVDEFKAAMTQSTPWVKLDERDFMPRGYNRVVNFKSDLEETLDDPIWAPIRNRA
;
A
#
# COMPACT_ATOMS: atom_id res chain seq x y z
N LEU A 1 -10.84 -0.97 13.54
CA LEU A 1 -9.84 -1.62 14.43
C LEU A 1 -9.29 -0.69 15.52
N LEU A 2 -9.27 0.64 15.34
CA LEU A 2 -8.66 1.58 16.30
C LEU A 2 -9.65 2.57 16.96
N GLU A 3 -10.85 2.11 17.34
CA GLU A 3 -11.78 2.96 18.12
C GLU A 3 -11.67 2.78 19.64
N LYS A 4 -10.80 1.88 20.13
CA LYS A 4 -10.61 1.67 21.56
C LYS A 4 -9.22 2.09 22.03
N LYS A 5 -9.19 2.64 23.25
CA LYS A 5 -8.00 3.11 23.96
C LYS A 5 -7.03 1.93 24.12
N ILE A 6 -5.89 2.02 23.47
CA ILE A 6 -4.72 1.22 23.83
C ILE A 6 -4.28 1.75 25.20
N VAL A 7 -4.21 0.87 26.20
CA VAL A 7 -3.72 1.23 27.53
C VAL A 7 -2.36 0.58 27.70
N ASP A 8 -1.32 1.42 27.67
CA ASP A 8 0.02 1.01 28.06
C ASP A 8 0.08 0.95 29.60
N HIS A 9 0.43 -0.22 30.12
CA HIS A 9 0.54 -0.47 31.55
C HIS A 9 1.98 -0.33 32.07
N ASN A 10 2.94 0.12 31.24
CA ASN A 10 4.36 0.26 31.59
C ASN A 10 5.03 -1.05 32.09
N VAL A 11 4.55 -2.20 31.62
CA VAL A 11 5.10 -3.54 31.95
C VAL A 11 5.56 -4.32 30.73
N GLY A 12 5.83 -3.65 29.60
CA GLY A 12 6.36 -4.26 28.38
C GLY A 12 5.34 -5.08 27.56
N SER A 13 4.06 -5.05 27.94
CA SER A 13 2.96 -5.69 27.20
C SER A 13 1.86 -4.68 26.92
N VAL A 14 1.39 -4.63 25.67
CA VAL A 14 0.22 -3.83 25.30
C VAL A 14 -1.04 -4.65 25.59
N PHE A 15 -1.86 -4.18 26.53
CA PHE A 15 -3.15 -4.80 26.80
C PHE A 15 -4.20 -4.25 25.84
N ILE A 16 -4.76 -5.14 25.03
CA ILE A 16 -5.95 -4.83 24.24
C ILE A 16 -7.15 -5.30 25.04
N GLU A 17 -7.93 -4.34 25.54
CA GLU A 17 -9.12 -4.63 26.34
C GLU A 17 -10.01 -5.65 25.62
N PRO A 18 -10.39 -6.76 26.29
CA PRO A 18 -11.36 -7.71 25.76
C PRO A 18 -12.61 -6.95 25.35
N VAL A 19 -13.06 -7.10 24.11
CA VAL A 19 -14.32 -6.49 23.71
C VAL A 19 -15.42 -7.20 24.49
N SER A 20 -16.11 -6.42 25.33
CA SER A 20 -17.19 -6.88 26.18
C SER A 20 -18.27 -7.63 25.37
N GLY A 21 -18.19 -8.95 25.39
CA GLY A 21 -19.30 -9.89 25.49
C GLY A 21 -20.37 -9.96 24.39
N LYS A 22 -20.34 -9.20 23.29
CA LYS A 22 -21.41 -9.27 22.27
C LYS A 22 -20.98 -9.32 20.80
N GLU A 23 -19.70 -9.17 20.47
CA GLU A 23 -19.25 -9.13 19.08
C GLU A 23 -18.56 -10.43 18.66
N ASN A 24 -19.34 -11.46 18.34
CA ASN A 24 -18.91 -12.61 17.51
C ASN A 24 -18.47 -12.20 16.08
N HIS A 25 -18.36 -10.89 15.80
CA HIS A 25 -18.10 -10.31 14.49
C HIS A 25 -16.61 -10.12 14.20
N ARG A 26 -15.72 -10.16 15.20
CA ARG A 26 -14.26 -9.97 14.97
C ARG A 26 -13.67 -11.00 14.02
N TYR A 27 -14.02 -12.29 14.20
CA TYR A 27 -13.57 -13.34 13.29
C TYR A 27 -14.16 -13.19 11.90
N LYS A 28 -15.45 -12.83 11.79
CA LYS A 28 -16.08 -12.56 10.49
C LYS A 28 -15.38 -11.45 9.70
N MET A 29 -14.86 -10.42 10.37
CA MET A 29 -14.14 -9.33 9.68
C MET A 29 -12.73 -9.70 9.20
N VAL A 30 -12.13 -10.77 9.74
CA VAL A 30 -10.80 -11.28 9.33
C VAL A 30 -10.95 -12.46 8.36
N HIS A 31 -12.07 -13.17 8.42
CA HIS A 31 -12.36 -14.41 7.68
C HIS A 31 -13.15 -14.18 6.39
N ASP A 32 -14.14 -13.28 6.42
CA ASP A 32 -14.96 -12.94 5.26
C ASP A 32 -14.51 -11.60 4.70
N PHE A 33 -14.31 -11.53 3.38
CA PHE A 33 -14.07 -10.28 2.67
C PHE A 33 -15.31 -9.92 1.87
N VAL A 34 -15.95 -8.82 2.23
CA VAL A 34 -16.99 -8.20 1.40
C VAL A 34 -16.42 -6.92 0.83
N TYR A 35 -16.40 -6.82 -0.50
CA TYR A 35 -16.05 -5.57 -1.16
C TYR A 35 -16.98 -4.47 -0.67
N ASN A 36 -16.41 -3.49 -0.01
CA ASN A 36 -17.12 -2.28 0.35
C ASN A 36 -17.16 -1.37 -0.90
N PRO A 37 -18.31 -1.15 -1.53
CA PRO A 37 -18.39 -0.22 -2.67
C PRO A 37 -17.95 1.20 -2.32
N ASN A 38 -17.96 1.55 -1.04
CA ASN A 38 -17.46 2.83 -0.53
C ASN A 38 -15.94 2.83 -0.27
N SER A 39 -15.23 1.70 -0.40
CA SER A 39 -13.79 1.60 -0.09
C SER A 39 -12.85 1.79 -1.29
N LYS A 40 -13.35 2.13 -2.48
CA LYS A 40 -12.47 2.35 -3.64
C LYS A 40 -12.28 3.82 -4.03
N LYS A 41 -11.00 4.19 -3.94
CA LYS A 41 -10.18 4.72 -5.05
C LYS A 41 -10.67 6.05 -5.63
N TYR A 42 -10.04 7.13 -5.13
CA TYR A 42 -9.97 8.48 -5.72
C TYR A 42 -11.20 8.89 -6.53
N CYS A 43 -12.20 9.41 -5.83
CA CYS A 43 -13.28 10.20 -6.42
C CYS A 43 -12.67 11.20 -7.42
N ARG A 44 -13.16 11.20 -8.67
CA ARG A 44 -12.84 12.27 -9.61
C ARG A 44 -13.41 13.58 -9.08
N ASP A 45 -12.56 14.61 -9.09
CA ASP A 45 -12.93 15.96 -8.70
C ASP A 45 -13.87 16.56 -9.77
N GLU A 46 -15.12 16.82 -9.40
CA GLU A 46 -15.87 17.93 -10.03
C GLU A 46 -15.59 19.26 -9.30
N ASN A 47 -15.01 19.20 -8.10
CA ASN A 47 -14.54 20.35 -7.34
C ASN A 47 -13.01 20.38 -7.30
N ASP A 48 -12.42 20.69 -8.45
CA ASP A 48 -11.05 21.19 -8.47
C ASP A 48 -11.01 22.47 -7.62
N GLY A 49 -10.55 22.29 -6.38
CA GLY A 49 -10.74 23.24 -5.30
C GLY A 49 -10.33 24.66 -5.68
N HIS A 50 -11.15 25.63 -5.25
CA HIS A 50 -10.80 27.05 -5.33
C HIS A 50 -9.42 27.27 -4.72
N VAL A 51 -8.42 27.44 -5.58
CA VAL A 51 -7.12 27.94 -5.16
C VAL A 51 -7.35 29.35 -4.61
N PRO A 52 -6.95 29.63 -3.36
CA PRO A 52 -7.10 30.96 -2.79
C PRO A 52 -6.54 32.04 -3.74
N VAL A 53 -7.12 33.24 -3.74
CA VAL A 53 -6.57 34.36 -4.53
C VAL A 53 -5.21 34.80 -3.99
N LYS A 54 -5.00 34.63 -2.68
CA LYS A 54 -3.77 34.98 -1.95
C LYS A 54 -3.19 33.75 -1.26
N GLN A 55 -1.87 33.59 -1.33
CA GLN A 55 -1.14 32.58 -0.58
C GLN A 55 -1.26 32.89 0.92
N LYS A 56 -1.98 32.05 1.66
CA LYS A 56 -2.18 32.21 3.11
C LYS A 56 -1.02 31.60 3.90
N ASN A 57 -0.53 30.45 3.46
CA ASN A 57 0.59 29.70 4.01
C ASN A 57 1.56 29.32 2.89
N SER A 58 2.83 29.15 3.25
CA SER A 58 3.79 28.49 2.38
C SER A 58 4.36 27.28 3.12
N LEU A 59 4.09 26.09 2.58
CA LEU A 59 4.55 24.83 3.15
C LEU A 59 5.62 24.26 2.22
N GLY A 60 6.72 23.83 2.81
CA GLY A 60 7.80 23.10 2.17
C GLY A 60 7.84 21.66 2.68
N LEU A 61 8.72 20.87 2.06
CA LEU A 61 9.00 19.50 2.44
C LEU A 61 10.52 19.32 2.50
N LEU A 62 11.03 19.03 3.70
CA LEU A 62 12.41 18.61 3.89
C LEU A 62 12.46 17.09 3.90
N THR A 63 13.16 16.50 2.94
CA THR A 63 13.38 15.06 2.84
C THR A 63 14.85 14.76 3.04
N LEU A 64 15.14 13.93 4.02
CA LEU A 64 16.48 13.51 4.38
C LEU A 64 16.66 12.10 3.82
N VAL A 65 17.66 11.93 2.95
CA VAL A 65 17.90 10.69 2.21
C VAL A 65 19.28 10.17 2.54
N GLU A 66 19.33 8.90 2.90
CA GLU A 66 20.54 8.13 3.17
C GLU A 66 20.79 7.20 1.98
N ALA A 67 21.80 7.51 1.18
CA ALA A 67 22.20 6.69 0.04
C ALA A 67 23.35 5.76 0.46
N GLU A 68 23.11 4.46 0.43
CA GLU A 68 24.03 3.43 0.90
C GLU A 68 24.55 2.55 -0.23
N ARG A 69 25.74 1.98 -0.02
CA ARG A 69 26.46 1.15 -1.01
C ARG A 69 26.68 1.91 -2.32
N VAL A 70 27.05 3.18 -2.19
CA VAL A 70 27.32 4.09 -3.30
C VAL A 70 28.52 3.59 -4.09
N THR A 71 28.30 3.16 -5.33
CA THR A 71 29.38 2.61 -6.18
C THR A 71 30.33 3.69 -6.67
N MET A 72 29.87 4.94 -6.76
CA MET A 72 30.66 6.10 -7.23
C MET A 72 31.30 6.89 -6.08
N ALA A 73 31.41 6.34 -4.87
CA ALA A 73 31.84 7.11 -3.70
C ALA A 73 33.23 7.75 -3.88
N GLU A 74 34.16 7.06 -4.55
CA GLU A 74 35.50 7.58 -4.87
C GLU A 74 35.44 8.71 -5.91
N ASP A 75 34.58 8.58 -6.92
CA ASP A 75 34.33 9.62 -7.92
C ASP A 75 33.66 10.85 -7.30
N LEU A 76 33.02 10.73 -6.14
CA LEU A 76 32.37 11.84 -5.43
C LEU A 76 33.27 12.49 -4.37
N ALA A 77 34.55 12.07 -4.29
CA ALA A 77 35.49 12.61 -3.31
C ALA A 77 35.77 14.10 -3.50
N SER A 78 35.67 14.62 -4.73
CA SER A 78 35.86 16.04 -5.03
C SER A 78 34.53 16.77 -5.24
N ALA A 79 34.46 18.03 -4.81
CA ALA A 79 33.27 18.87 -5.01
C ALA A 79 32.92 19.05 -6.49
N ARG A 80 33.92 19.10 -7.37
CA ARG A 80 33.72 19.26 -8.81
C ARG A 80 33.03 18.04 -9.40
N ASP A 81 33.46 16.85 -9.03
CA ASP A 81 32.91 15.61 -9.55
C ASP A 81 31.50 15.37 -9.00
N MET A 82 31.28 15.68 -7.73
CA MET A 82 29.94 15.70 -7.14
C MET A 82 28.98 16.63 -7.90
N ILE A 83 29.43 17.83 -8.29
CA ILE A 83 28.63 18.75 -9.11
C ILE A 83 28.32 18.13 -10.49
N ASN A 84 29.32 17.53 -11.13
CA ASN A 84 29.16 16.92 -12.46
C ASN A 84 28.19 15.72 -12.45
N VAL A 85 28.06 15.02 -11.32
CA VAL A 85 27.14 13.89 -11.16
C VAL A 85 25.73 14.37 -10.78
N ILE A 86 25.62 15.23 -9.77
CA ILE A 86 24.32 15.60 -9.19
C ILE A 86 23.57 16.62 -10.04
N ARG A 87 24.24 17.63 -10.61
CA ARG A 87 23.56 18.69 -11.38
C ARG A 87 22.75 18.12 -12.56
N PRO A 88 23.30 17.25 -13.43
CA PRO A 88 22.52 16.67 -14.52
C PRO A 88 21.33 15.84 -14.03
N ALA A 89 21.46 15.16 -12.88
CA ALA A 89 20.37 14.40 -12.29
C ALA A 89 19.21 15.30 -11.88
N LEU A 90 19.49 16.43 -11.23
CA LEU A 90 18.50 17.44 -10.86
C LEU A 90 17.83 18.07 -12.08
N GLU A 91 18.61 18.40 -13.11
CA GLU A 91 18.10 18.99 -14.35
C GLU A 91 17.23 17.98 -15.14
N SER A 92 17.56 16.68 -15.09
CA SER A 92 16.82 15.63 -15.80
C SER A 92 15.37 15.45 -15.32
N VAL A 93 15.08 15.77 -14.06
CA VAL A 93 13.72 15.77 -13.48
C VAL A 93 13.05 17.15 -13.49
N GLY A 94 13.69 18.12 -14.16
CA GLY A 94 13.14 19.43 -14.47
C GLY A 94 13.30 20.47 -13.36
N PHE A 95 14.30 20.34 -12.49
CA PHE A 95 14.68 21.41 -11.54
C PHE A 95 15.72 22.34 -12.16
N THR A 96 15.66 23.63 -11.81
CA THR A 96 16.61 24.63 -12.31
C THR A 96 17.65 24.95 -11.25
N VAL A 97 18.92 24.61 -11.49
CA VAL A 97 20.03 24.91 -10.57
C VAL A 97 20.49 26.35 -10.76
N LEU A 98 20.19 27.21 -9.79
CA LEU A 98 20.55 28.63 -9.79
C LEU A 98 22.00 28.86 -9.36
N SER A 99 22.44 28.12 -8.34
CA SER A 99 23.79 28.25 -7.79
C SER A 99 24.29 26.94 -7.20
N THR A 100 25.61 26.78 -7.17
CA THR A 100 26.28 25.69 -6.47
C THR A 100 27.41 26.27 -5.65
N LYS A 101 27.46 25.93 -4.36
CA LYS A 101 28.58 26.28 -3.49
C LYS A 101 29.21 25.02 -2.92
N LEU A 102 30.53 25.10 -2.82
CA LEU A 102 31.40 24.01 -2.46
C LEU A 102 32.11 24.34 -1.15
N ALA A 103 32.23 23.34 -0.29
CA ALA A 103 33.14 23.35 0.84
C ALA A 103 33.68 21.93 1.03
N SER A 104 34.97 21.85 1.28
CA SER A 104 35.64 20.59 1.63
C SER A 104 36.11 20.70 3.08
N PRO A 105 35.21 20.47 4.06
CA PRO A 105 35.49 20.68 5.49
C PRO A 105 36.59 19.78 6.08
N GLY A 106 37.22 18.91 5.28
CA GLY A 106 38.33 18.06 5.69
C GLY A 106 38.79 17.12 4.58
N TYR A 107 39.75 16.26 4.89
CA TYR A 107 40.45 15.40 3.90
C TYR A 107 39.57 14.30 3.26
N GLN A 108 38.34 14.06 3.74
CA GLN A 108 37.53 12.92 3.29
C GLN A 108 36.03 13.17 3.11
N ASN A 109 35.52 14.34 3.52
CA ASN A 109 34.10 14.67 3.40
C ASN A 109 33.94 15.89 2.50
N THR A 110 33.21 15.71 1.41
CA THR A 110 32.84 16.81 0.51
C THR A 110 31.38 17.18 0.73
N VAL A 111 31.12 18.48 0.91
CA VAL A 111 29.79 19.06 1.07
C VAL A 111 29.51 20.03 -0.06
N VAL A 112 28.41 19.81 -0.78
CA VAL A 112 27.97 20.69 -1.87
C VAL A 112 26.50 21.06 -1.64
N ILE A 113 26.20 22.35 -1.73
CA ILE A 113 24.84 22.86 -1.74
C ILE A 113 24.46 23.29 -3.16
N PHE A 114 23.37 22.73 -3.66
CA PHE A 114 22.71 23.07 -4.91
C PHE A 114 21.48 23.90 -4.57
N VAL A 115 21.50 25.17 -4.95
CA VAL A 115 20.36 26.08 -4.77
C VAL A 115 19.55 26.04 -6.06
N LEU A 116 18.28 25.68 -5.92
CA LEU A 116 17.32 25.49 -7.01
C LEU A 116 16.29 26.62 -6.97
N SER A 117 15.57 26.85 -8.06
CA SER A 117 14.40 27.75 -8.00
C SER A 117 13.31 27.24 -7.06
N GLU A 118 13.17 25.92 -6.94
CA GLU A 118 12.11 25.25 -6.18
C GLU A 118 12.52 24.79 -4.79
N GLY A 119 13.81 24.87 -4.45
CA GLY A 119 14.36 24.22 -3.26
C GLY A 119 15.87 24.36 -3.10
N TYR A 120 16.43 23.58 -2.19
CA TYR A 120 17.86 23.27 -2.18
C TYR A 120 18.09 21.77 -2.03
N VAL A 121 19.24 21.32 -2.51
CA VAL A 121 19.79 19.99 -2.22
C VAL A 121 21.16 20.18 -1.60
N LEU A 122 21.38 19.66 -0.39
CA LEU A 122 22.70 19.60 0.22
C LEU A 122 23.16 18.14 0.20
N ALA A 123 24.31 17.87 -0.42
CA ALA A 123 24.91 16.55 -0.50
C ALA A 123 26.17 16.48 0.35
N ARG A 124 26.31 15.44 1.17
CA ARG A 124 27.50 15.15 1.99
C ARG A 124 28.02 13.76 1.65
N THR A 125 29.29 13.65 1.32
CA THR A 125 29.93 12.36 1.04
C THR A 125 30.74 11.87 2.23
N PHE A 126 30.71 10.55 2.41
CA PHE A 126 31.55 9.81 3.35
C PHE A 126 32.21 8.67 2.57
N VAL A 127 33.32 8.98 1.92
CA VAL A 127 33.96 8.12 0.90
C VAL A 127 34.29 6.74 1.48
N GLU A 128 34.87 6.69 2.69
CA GLU A 128 35.25 5.43 3.35
C GLU A 128 34.05 4.50 3.63
N SER A 129 32.88 5.07 3.85
CA SER A 129 31.65 4.32 4.17
C SER A 129 30.79 4.03 2.94
N LYS A 130 31.20 4.48 1.74
CA LYS A 130 30.40 4.40 0.51
C LYS A 130 28.97 4.91 0.72
N TYR A 131 28.88 6.08 1.34
CA TYR A 131 27.63 6.66 1.83
C TYR A 131 27.52 8.13 1.41
N VAL A 132 26.33 8.55 1.00
CA VAL A 132 26.00 9.94 0.69
C VAL A 132 24.71 10.34 1.41
N ALA A 133 24.79 11.43 2.15
CA ALA A 133 23.67 12.03 2.86
C ALA A 133 23.11 13.19 2.03
N PHE A 134 21.82 13.16 1.68
CA PHE A 134 21.15 14.28 1.03
C PHE A 134 20.14 14.96 1.97
N ASP A 135 20.11 16.29 1.92
CA ASP A 135 19.03 17.11 2.45
C ASP A 135 18.32 17.76 1.27
N ILE A 136 17.09 17.33 0.97
CA ILE A 136 16.28 17.83 -0.13
C ILE A 136 15.17 18.69 0.48
N HIS A 137 15.32 20.02 0.45
CA HIS A 137 14.28 20.93 0.93
C HIS A 137 13.58 21.59 -0.26
N LEU A 138 12.34 21.20 -0.52
CA LEU A 138 11.51 21.80 -1.58
C LEU A 138 10.47 22.74 -1.00
N TRP A 139 10.44 23.99 -1.47
CA TRP A 139 9.36 24.95 -1.20
C TRP A 139 8.36 25.07 -2.35
N SER A 140 8.66 24.47 -3.49
CA SER A 140 7.77 24.32 -4.65
C SER A 140 7.99 22.95 -5.30
N ASN A 141 7.03 22.49 -6.10
CA ASN A 141 7.09 21.17 -6.75
C ASN A 141 7.31 20.01 -5.76
N THR A 142 6.78 20.10 -4.54
CA THR A 142 6.97 19.09 -3.48
C THR A 142 6.46 17.69 -3.87
N HIS A 143 5.52 17.60 -4.81
CA HIS A 143 5.04 16.34 -5.38
C HIS A 143 6.12 15.57 -6.17
N LYS A 144 7.20 16.23 -6.60
CA LYS A 144 8.35 15.62 -7.29
C LYS A 144 9.42 15.04 -6.37
N THR A 145 9.20 15.03 -5.06
CA THR A 145 10.19 14.55 -4.07
C THR A 145 10.68 13.12 -4.35
N GLU A 146 9.79 12.23 -4.79
CA GLU A 146 10.18 10.86 -5.15
C GLU A 146 11.00 10.79 -6.45
N GLU A 147 10.69 11.64 -7.43
CA GLU A 147 11.43 11.73 -8.70
C GLU A 147 12.86 12.23 -8.48
N ILE A 148 13.03 13.32 -7.71
CA ILE A 148 14.35 13.86 -7.38
C ILE A 148 15.16 12.88 -6.53
N LYS A 149 14.54 12.20 -5.55
CA LYS A 149 15.20 11.15 -4.77
C LYS A 149 15.71 10.03 -5.68
N ALA A 150 14.85 9.51 -6.56
CA ALA A 150 15.25 8.45 -7.49
C ALA A 150 16.37 8.89 -8.43
N ALA A 151 16.31 10.13 -8.95
CA ALA A 151 17.36 10.68 -9.80
C ALA A 151 18.71 10.78 -9.07
N LEU A 152 18.71 11.27 -7.82
CA LEU A 152 19.92 11.40 -7.00
C LEU A 152 20.52 10.03 -6.64
N LEU A 153 19.69 9.06 -6.23
CA LEU A 153 20.13 7.71 -5.91
C LEU A 153 20.74 7.01 -7.12
N ASN A 154 20.11 7.14 -8.29
CA ASN A 154 20.64 6.61 -9.54
C ASN A 154 21.96 7.29 -9.92
N ALA A 155 22.05 8.62 -9.76
CA ALA A 155 23.23 9.38 -10.12
C ALA A 155 24.47 8.97 -9.31
N VAL A 156 24.30 8.64 -8.03
CA VAL A 156 25.43 8.20 -7.18
C VAL A 156 25.64 6.67 -7.22
N GLY A 157 24.79 5.92 -7.93
CA GLY A 157 24.88 4.46 -8.00
C GLY A 157 24.57 3.79 -6.66
N SER A 158 23.56 4.29 -5.94
CA SER A 158 23.09 3.70 -4.68
C SER A 158 22.22 2.47 -4.94
N SER A 159 22.52 1.34 -4.31
CA SER A 159 21.66 0.14 -4.39
C SER A 159 20.65 0.05 -3.23
N GLU A 160 20.94 0.71 -2.12
CA GLU A 160 20.09 0.75 -0.93
C GLU A 160 19.91 2.21 -0.50
N SER A 161 18.75 2.51 0.10
CA SER A 161 18.51 3.83 0.65
C SER A 161 17.44 3.81 1.73
N SER A 162 17.54 4.71 2.69
CA SER A 162 16.45 5.08 3.59
C SER A 162 16.13 6.57 3.44
N ALA A 163 14.90 6.96 3.74
CA ALA A 163 14.49 8.36 3.67
C ALA A 163 13.33 8.64 4.62
N TYR A 164 13.26 9.87 5.11
CA TYR A 164 12.12 10.38 5.85
C TYR A 164 11.89 11.84 5.49
N SER A 165 10.64 12.30 5.64
CA SER A 165 10.24 13.65 5.25
C SER A 165 9.54 14.36 6.39
N ILE A 166 9.81 15.65 6.52
CA ILE A 166 9.29 16.55 7.55
C ILE A 166 8.61 17.72 6.84
N ILE A 167 7.44 18.14 7.34
CA ILE A 167 6.79 19.35 6.85
C ILE A 167 7.61 20.55 7.34
N ALA A 168 8.10 21.33 6.40
CA ALA A 168 8.92 22.50 6.66
C ALA A 168 8.24 23.78 6.13
N GLY A 169 8.88 24.92 6.34
CA GLY A 169 8.48 26.20 5.76
C GLY A 169 8.69 26.20 4.25
N GLY A 170 7.73 26.79 3.53
CA GLY A 170 7.86 27.02 2.09
C GLY A 170 8.45 28.40 1.79
N MET A 171 8.22 28.89 0.58
CA MET A 171 8.62 30.22 0.14
C MET A 171 7.39 31.01 -0.34
N TYR A 172 7.14 32.19 0.20
CA TYR A 172 6.08 33.08 -0.29
C TYR A 172 6.49 33.72 -1.62
N GLY A 173 5.49 34.04 -2.45
CA GLY A 173 5.71 34.76 -3.71
C GLY A 173 6.25 33.90 -4.84
N HIS A 174 6.54 32.61 -4.61
CA HIS A 174 7.08 31.73 -5.64
C HIS A 174 6.08 31.55 -6.80
N PRO A 175 6.45 31.73 -8.08
CA PRO A 175 5.51 31.77 -9.21
C PRO A 175 4.57 30.56 -9.32
N ASN A 176 5.04 29.38 -8.90
CA ASN A 176 4.29 28.12 -9.00
C ASN A 176 3.41 27.79 -7.78
N TRP A 177 3.32 28.67 -6.77
CA TRP A 177 2.61 28.37 -5.51
C TRP A 177 1.16 27.90 -5.71
N ARG A 178 0.48 28.37 -6.76
CA ARG A 178 -0.89 27.93 -7.08
C ARG A 178 -0.95 26.50 -7.55
N ASN A 179 0.05 26.06 -8.31
CA ASN A 179 0.17 24.67 -8.73
C ASN A 179 0.50 23.80 -7.51
N ASP A 180 1.37 24.28 -6.64
CA ASP A 180 1.71 23.58 -5.39
C ASP A 180 0.49 23.40 -4.49
N GLU A 181 -0.34 24.44 -4.33
CA GLU A 181 -1.59 24.36 -3.57
C GLU A 181 -2.58 23.35 -4.17
N ARG A 182 -2.62 23.23 -5.51
CA ARG A 182 -3.47 22.23 -6.17
C ARG A 182 -3.00 20.81 -5.88
N ASN A 183 -1.69 20.60 -5.87
CA ASN A 183 -1.05 19.30 -5.68
C ASN A 183 -0.72 18.98 -4.22
N ARG A 184 -1.10 19.85 -3.28
CA ARG A 184 -0.78 19.71 -1.86
C ARG A 184 -1.60 18.60 -1.20
N GLY A 185 -0.91 17.52 -0.84
CA GLY A 185 -1.36 16.49 0.09
C GLY A 185 -2.66 15.75 -0.28
N PRO A 186 -3.05 14.75 0.50
CA PRO A 186 -4.38 14.17 0.40
C PRO A 186 -5.41 15.21 0.85
N LYS A 187 -6.22 15.70 -0.09
CA LYS A 187 -7.37 16.54 0.26
C LYS A 187 -8.41 15.65 0.93
N LEU A 188 -8.74 15.94 2.20
CA LEU A 188 -9.92 15.38 2.88
C LEU A 188 -11.14 15.80 2.06
N LYS A 189 -11.59 14.90 1.18
CA LYS A 189 -12.80 15.10 0.40
C LYS A 189 -13.98 14.98 1.36
N ASP A 190 -14.97 15.85 1.20
CA ASP A 190 -16.26 15.65 1.86
C ASP A 190 -16.73 14.21 1.63
N PRO A 191 -17.32 13.56 2.65
CA PRO A 191 -17.87 12.22 2.49
C PRO A 191 -18.78 12.23 1.26
N CYS A 192 -18.52 11.31 0.34
CA CYS A 192 -19.15 11.24 -0.98
C CYS A 192 -20.67 11.42 -0.85
N SER A 193 -21.18 12.63 -1.10
CA SER A 193 -22.62 12.89 -1.11
C SER A 193 -23.26 12.39 -2.40
N THR A 194 -22.44 12.06 -3.40
CA THR A 194 -22.85 11.48 -4.67
C THR A 194 -22.17 10.13 -4.87
N SER A 195 -22.98 9.07 -4.95
CA SER A 195 -22.55 7.73 -5.33
C SER A 195 -22.10 7.73 -6.80
N LEU A 196 -20.91 8.23 -7.08
CA LEU A 196 -20.29 8.04 -8.40
C LEU A 196 -19.70 6.63 -8.46
N ASP A 197 -20.62 5.70 -8.68
CA ASP A 197 -20.50 4.44 -9.40
C ASP A 197 -19.18 3.68 -9.25
N ALA A 198 -19.15 2.76 -8.28
CA ALA A 198 -18.49 1.47 -8.51
C ALA A 198 -18.83 1.02 -9.94
N PRO A 199 -17.88 0.47 -10.74
CA PRO A 199 -18.06 0.25 -12.18
C PRO A 199 -19.46 -0.27 -12.45
N LYS A 200 -20.33 0.59 -12.98
CA LYS A 200 -21.74 0.25 -13.19
C LYS A 200 -21.73 -1.00 -14.04
N ARG A 201 -22.32 -2.08 -13.52
CA ARG A 201 -22.42 -3.33 -14.26
C ARG A 201 -23.06 -2.99 -15.60
N LYS A 202 -22.32 -3.25 -16.68
CA LYS A 202 -22.82 -2.96 -18.01
C LYS A 202 -23.63 -4.19 -18.41
N ASN A 203 -24.90 -4.00 -18.74
CA ASN A 203 -25.80 -5.08 -19.17
C ASN A 203 -25.48 -5.60 -20.58
N ILE A 204 -24.25 -5.39 -21.07
CA ILE A 204 -23.79 -5.97 -22.33
C ILE A 204 -23.13 -7.32 -21.98
N PRO A 205 -23.69 -8.45 -22.44
CA PRO A 205 -23.12 -9.77 -22.17
C PRO A 205 -21.71 -9.90 -22.75
N MET A 206 -20.83 -10.62 -22.04
CA MET A 206 -19.51 -10.99 -22.57
C MET A 206 -19.62 -11.90 -23.79
N PRO A 207 -18.69 -11.81 -24.77
CA PRO A 207 -18.59 -12.77 -25.86
C PRO A 207 -18.40 -14.20 -25.34
N GLU A 208 -19.03 -15.17 -25.98
CA GLU A 208 -19.02 -16.58 -25.55
C GLU A 208 -17.60 -17.17 -25.49
N THR A 209 -16.69 -16.71 -26.35
CA THR A 209 -15.27 -17.10 -26.34
C THR A 209 -14.56 -16.65 -25.06
N VAL A 210 -14.88 -15.45 -24.56
CA VAL A 210 -14.33 -14.92 -23.31
C VAL A 210 -14.90 -15.69 -22.12
N VAL A 211 -16.21 -15.96 -22.12
CA VAL A 211 -16.88 -16.79 -21.11
C VAL A 211 -16.24 -18.18 -21.02
N GLY A 212 -15.98 -18.80 -22.18
CA GLY A 212 -15.29 -20.08 -22.27
C GLY A 212 -13.89 -20.01 -21.66
N ALA A 213 -13.09 -19.00 -22.00
CA ALA A 213 -11.75 -18.80 -21.44
C ALA A 213 -11.77 -18.59 -19.92
N VAL A 214 -12.74 -17.82 -19.39
CA VAL A 214 -12.91 -17.64 -17.93
C VAL A 214 -13.18 -18.98 -17.25
N ILE A 215 -14.10 -19.78 -17.79
CA ILE A 215 -14.46 -21.08 -17.21
C ILE A 215 -13.30 -22.06 -17.28
N ASP A 216 -12.61 -22.10 -18.43
CA ASP A 216 -11.45 -22.95 -18.69
C ASP A 216 -10.33 -22.69 -17.65
N GLU A 217 -9.89 -21.43 -17.51
CA GLU A 217 -8.90 -21.04 -16.50
C GLU A 217 -9.39 -21.30 -15.07
N SER A 218 -10.69 -21.15 -14.81
CA SER A 218 -11.27 -21.41 -13.49
C SER A 218 -11.24 -22.87 -13.08
N THR A 219 -11.05 -23.80 -14.02
CA THR A 219 -10.83 -25.21 -13.68
C THR A 219 -9.51 -25.45 -12.95
N HIS A 220 -8.54 -24.52 -13.06
CA HIS A 220 -7.32 -24.55 -12.26
C HIS A 220 -7.57 -24.36 -10.76
N LEU A 221 -8.78 -23.98 -10.31
CA LEU A 221 -9.16 -24.03 -8.89
C LEU A 221 -9.21 -25.46 -8.31
N LEU A 222 -8.99 -26.48 -9.15
CA LEU A 222 -8.81 -27.88 -8.76
C LEU A 222 -7.32 -28.27 -8.66
N SER A 223 -6.41 -27.30 -8.53
CA SER A 223 -4.93 -27.27 -8.67
C SER A 223 -4.12 -28.55 -8.47
N ASP A 224 -4.62 -29.53 -7.71
CA ASP A 224 -3.91 -30.74 -7.30
C ASP A 224 -4.41 -32.03 -7.99
N LYS A 225 -5.33 -31.93 -8.97
CA LYS A 225 -5.93 -33.10 -9.62
C LYS A 225 -5.70 -33.14 -11.11
N ASP A 226 -4.86 -34.08 -11.53
CA ASP A 226 -4.88 -34.63 -12.87
C ASP A 226 -5.94 -35.73 -12.91
N ASP A 227 -6.84 -35.71 -13.92
CA ASP A 227 -8.02 -36.58 -14.00
C ASP A 227 -9.23 -36.09 -13.19
N VAL A 228 -9.87 -35.01 -13.63
CA VAL A 228 -11.10 -34.47 -13.04
C VAL A 228 -12.35 -35.03 -13.75
N LEU A 229 -13.36 -35.44 -12.98
CA LEU A 229 -14.72 -35.70 -13.47
C LEU A 229 -15.62 -34.49 -13.22
N THR A 230 -16.05 -33.83 -14.30
CA THR A 230 -16.87 -32.62 -14.28
C THR A 230 -18.26 -32.88 -14.83
N VAL A 231 -19.29 -32.42 -14.11
CA VAL A 231 -20.67 -32.38 -14.60
C VAL A 231 -21.03 -30.94 -14.95
N THR A 232 -21.56 -30.72 -16.15
CA THR A 232 -22.05 -29.41 -16.57
C THR A 232 -23.58 -29.42 -16.65
N ILE A 233 -24.25 -28.54 -15.93
CA ILE A 233 -25.69 -28.34 -16.00
C ILE A 233 -25.97 -27.36 -17.13
N CYS A 234 -26.52 -27.87 -18.22
CA CYS A 234 -26.77 -27.14 -19.44
C CYS A 234 -28.23 -26.68 -19.54
N GLY A 235 -28.51 -25.77 -20.48
CA GLY A 235 -29.87 -25.45 -20.91
C GLY A 235 -30.60 -26.64 -21.56
N THR A 236 -31.58 -26.37 -22.39
CA THR A 236 -32.29 -27.42 -23.14
C THR A 236 -31.35 -28.19 -24.09
N LYS A 237 -31.73 -29.39 -24.54
CA LYS A 237 -30.95 -30.15 -25.54
C LYS A 237 -30.77 -29.42 -26.89
N ARG A 238 -31.59 -28.39 -27.15
CA ARG A 238 -31.52 -27.58 -28.38
C ARG A 238 -30.56 -26.39 -28.25
N SER A 239 -30.15 -26.04 -27.04
CA SER A 239 -29.23 -24.93 -26.80
C SER A 239 -27.80 -25.45 -26.64
N PRO A 240 -26.79 -24.78 -27.23
CA PRO A 240 -25.38 -25.08 -26.97
C PRO A 240 -25.05 -24.91 -25.48
N CYS A 241 -24.04 -25.66 -25.03
CA CYS A 241 -23.58 -25.67 -23.65
C CYS A 241 -22.11 -25.26 -23.59
N TYR A 242 -21.85 -23.96 -23.64
CA TYR A 242 -20.49 -23.43 -23.78
C TYR A 242 -19.60 -23.77 -22.60
N SER A 243 -20.16 -23.84 -21.39
CA SER A 243 -19.40 -24.29 -20.23
C SER A 243 -18.89 -25.72 -20.43
N HIS A 244 -19.70 -26.59 -21.03
CA HIS A 244 -19.29 -27.98 -21.29
C HIS A 244 -18.21 -28.03 -22.36
N ASP A 245 -18.38 -27.28 -23.45
CA ASP A 245 -17.41 -27.24 -24.55
C ASP A 245 -16.04 -26.73 -24.07
N ALA A 246 -16.02 -25.66 -23.28
CA ALA A 246 -14.80 -25.11 -22.69
C ALA A 246 -14.11 -26.14 -21.77
N ILE A 247 -14.85 -26.74 -20.85
CA ILE A 247 -14.33 -27.70 -19.87
C ILE A 247 -13.83 -28.98 -20.54
N SER A 248 -14.51 -29.45 -21.58
CA SER A 248 -14.14 -30.67 -22.29
C SER A 248 -12.80 -30.54 -23.03
N SER A 249 -12.35 -29.31 -23.29
CA SER A 249 -11.07 -29.03 -23.93
C SER A 249 -9.91 -28.86 -22.94
N HIS A 250 -10.18 -28.82 -21.63
CA HIS A 250 -9.15 -28.57 -20.62
C HIS A 250 -8.35 -29.84 -20.27
N ASN A 251 -7.02 -29.72 -20.21
CA ASN A 251 -6.11 -30.86 -20.03
C ASN A 251 -6.32 -31.66 -18.73
N SER A 252 -6.71 -30.99 -17.64
CA SER A 252 -6.94 -31.65 -16.35
C SER A 252 -8.27 -32.42 -16.28
N VAL A 253 -9.20 -32.19 -17.23
CA VAL A 253 -10.53 -32.79 -17.24
C VAL A 253 -10.59 -33.96 -18.21
N LYS A 254 -10.52 -35.19 -17.70
CA LYS A 254 -10.63 -36.39 -18.55
C LYS A 254 -12.07 -36.72 -18.93
N HIS A 255 -13.01 -36.36 -18.06
CA HIS A 255 -14.42 -36.68 -18.24
C HIS A 255 -15.27 -35.46 -17.94
N ALA A 256 -15.84 -34.87 -19.00
CA ALA A 256 -16.84 -33.83 -18.91
C ALA A 256 -18.19 -34.42 -19.36
N VAL A 257 -19.25 -34.23 -18.58
CA VAL A 257 -20.57 -34.78 -18.89
C VAL A 257 -21.65 -33.71 -18.80
N PRO A 258 -22.38 -33.43 -19.90
CA PRO A 258 -23.46 -32.46 -19.90
C PRO A 258 -24.75 -33.10 -19.38
N ILE A 259 -25.43 -32.44 -18.47
CA ILE A 259 -26.80 -32.74 -18.05
C ILE A 259 -27.69 -31.60 -18.51
N HIS A 260 -28.52 -31.87 -19.51
CA HIS A 260 -29.47 -30.90 -20.04
C HIS A 260 -30.70 -30.74 -19.15
N THR A 261 -31.34 -29.58 -19.25
CA THR A 261 -32.63 -29.31 -18.60
C THR A 261 -33.66 -30.38 -18.99
N CYS A 262 -34.29 -31.02 -17.99
CA CYS A 262 -35.26 -32.10 -18.23
C CYS A 262 -36.45 -31.60 -19.06
N GLY A 263 -36.97 -32.46 -19.94
CA GLY A 263 -38.13 -32.13 -20.78
C GLY A 263 -39.37 -31.74 -19.97
N SER A 264 -39.53 -32.32 -18.78
CA SER A 264 -40.66 -32.04 -17.87
C SER A 264 -40.68 -30.60 -17.35
N ILE A 265 -39.54 -29.89 -17.33
CA ILE A 265 -39.41 -28.54 -16.73
C ILE A 265 -39.08 -27.42 -17.75
N VAL A 266 -39.10 -27.72 -19.05
CA VAL A 266 -38.87 -26.71 -20.11
C VAL A 266 -40.02 -25.70 -20.14
N GLY A 267 -39.68 -24.41 -20.26
CA GLY A 267 -40.67 -23.33 -20.46
C GLY A 267 -41.19 -22.64 -19.20
N GLY A 268 -40.57 -22.87 -18.03
CA GLY A 268 -40.91 -22.19 -16.78
C GLY A 268 -42.11 -22.83 -16.07
N VAL A 269 -41.82 -23.87 -15.28
CA VAL A 269 -42.87 -24.67 -14.60
C VAL A 269 -43.28 -24.12 -13.24
N GLU A 270 -42.64 -23.08 -12.74
CA GLU A 270 -42.78 -22.59 -11.35
C GLU A 270 -44.21 -22.17 -10.98
N PHE A 271 -45.03 -21.80 -11.98
CA PHE A 271 -46.41 -21.35 -11.79
C PHE A 271 -47.47 -22.36 -12.23
N LEU A 272 -47.07 -23.56 -12.66
CA LEU A 272 -48.01 -24.60 -13.08
C LEU A 272 -48.56 -25.39 -11.89
N ARG A 273 -49.83 -25.83 -11.97
CA ARG A 273 -50.47 -26.64 -10.92
C ARG A 273 -49.80 -27.99 -10.70
N ASP A 274 -49.12 -28.53 -11.71
CA ASP A 274 -48.40 -29.81 -11.68
C ASP A 274 -46.87 -29.65 -11.55
N SER A 275 -46.40 -28.45 -11.19
CA SER A 275 -44.97 -28.11 -11.06
C SER A 275 -44.19 -29.06 -10.16
N ALA A 276 -44.73 -29.39 -8.99
CA ALA A 276 -44.09 -30.28 -8.03
C ALA A 276 -43.85 -31.69 -8.61
N LYS A 277 -44.81 -32.22 -9.38
CA LYS A 277 -44.69 -33.53 -10.02
C LYS A 277 -43.60 -33.52 -11.09
N ARG A 278 -43.60 -32.50 -11.95
CA ARG A 278 -42.60 -32.34 -13.03
C ARG A 278 -41.18 -32.16 -12.50
N MET A 279 -41.03 -31.36 -11.44
CA MET A 279 -39.75 -31.14 -10.75
C MET A 279 -39.26 -32.44 -10.10
N TYR A 280 -40.16 -33.24 -9.51
CA TYR A 280 -39.82 -34.54 -8.94
C TYR A 280 -39.42 -35.56 -10.01
N GLU A 281 -40.12 -35.61 -11.14
CA GLU A 281 -39.72 -36.44 -12.29
C GLU A 281 -38.33 -36.08 -12.79
N CYS A 282 -38.01 -34.78 -12.89
CA CYS A 282 -36.68 -34.31 -13.24
C CYS A 282 -35.64 -34.67 -12.16
N GLU A 283 -35.98 -34.59 -10.87
CA GLU A 283 -35.10 -35.03 -9.78
C GLU A 283 -34.71 -36.51 -9.93
N LEU A 284 -35.68 -37.38 -10.25
CA LEU A 284 -35.43 -38.80 -10.47
C LEU A 284 -34.56 -39.06 -11.71
N GLU A 285 -34.80 -38.32 -12.80
CA GLU A 285 -33.99 -38.40 -14.02
C GLU A 285 -32.52 -38.01 -13.74
N VAL A 286 -32.30 -36.89 -13.04
CA VAL A 286 -30.96 -36.42 -12.65
C VAL A 286 -30.27 -37.43 -11.73
N ILE A 287 -30.97 -37.98 -10.74
CA ILE A 287 -30.40 -39.01 -9.85
C ILE A 287 -29.98 -40.25 -10.65
N SER A 288 -30.79 -40.68 -11.61
CA SER A 288 -30.49 -41.82 -12.47
C SER A 288 -29.24 -41.57 -13.33
N MET A 289 -29.14 -40.38 -13.94
CA MET A 289 -27.96 -39.98 -14.72
C MET A 289 -26.69 -39.94 -13.87
N LEU A 290 -26.74 -39.31 -12.69
CA LEU A 290 -25.59 -39.26 -11.77
C LEU A 290 -25.19 -40.66 -11.29
N GLN A 291 -26.16 -41.53 -11.03
CA GLN A 291 -25.91 -42.92 -10.65
C GLN A 291 -25.19 -43.68 -11.76
N SER A 292 -25.70 -43.59 -12.99
CA SER A 292 -25.10 -44.22 -14.16
C SER A 292 -23.67 -43.71 -14.37
N LEU A 293 -23.48 -42.39 -14.28
CA LEU A 293 -22.18 -41.75 -14.45
C LEU A 293 -21.15 -42.26 -13.44
N VAL A 294 -21.46 -42.19 -12.15
CA VAL A 294 -20.55 -42.60 -11.06
C VAL A 294 -20.27 -44.11 -11.11
N SER A 295 -21.25 -44.92 -11.54
CA SER A 295 -21.05 -46.37 -11.69
C SER A 295 -20.18 -46.70 -12.91
N THR A 296 -20.35 -45.98 -14.01
CA THR A 296 -19.59 -46.18 -15.26
C THR A 296 -18.15 -45.72 -15.10
N GLN A 297 -17.93 -44.52 -14.56
CA GLN A 297 -16.61 -43.95 -14.35
C GLN A 297 -15.90 -44.49 -13.11
N ARG A 298 -16.63 -45.24 -12.25
CA ARG A 298 -16.14 -45.81 -10.98
C ARG A 298 -15.49 -44.78 -10.05
N ARG A 299 -15.96 -43.53 -10.10
CA ARG A 299 -15.45 -42.40 -9.33
C ARG A 299 -16.54 -41.38 -9.04
N LYS A 300 -16.30 -40.53 -8.05
CA LYS A 300 -17.18 -39.42 -7.71
C LYS A 300 -16.86 -38.19 -8.56
N ILE A 301 -17.82 -37.27 -8.61
CA ILE A 301 -17.74 -36.01 -9.35
C ILE A 301 -16.97 -34.99 -8.52
N ASP A 302 -15.95 -34.38 -9.14
CA ASP A 302 -15.05 -33.40 -8.52
C ASP A 302 -15.53 -31.97 -8.71
N SER A 303 -16.19 -31.70 -9.85
CA SER A 303 -16.69 -30.36 -10.13
C SER A 303 -18.05 -30.34 -10.81
N LEU A 304 -18.79 -29.27 -10.56
CA LEU A 304 -20.11 -29.00 -11.10
C LEU A 304 -20.11 -27.59 -11.70
N VAL A 305 -20.48 -27.45 -12.97
CA VAL A 305 -20.56 -26.14 -13.62
C VAL A 305 -21.99 -25.84 -14.02
N ILE A 306 -22.51 -24.70 -13.58
CA ILE A 306 -23.86 -24.22 -13.86
C ILE A 306 -23.77 -23.27 -15.06
N ASP A 307 -24.04 -23.79 -16.26
CA ASP A 307 -23.90 -23.03 -17.51
C ASP A 307 -24.76 -21.75 -17.49
N PRO A 308 -24.35 -20.64 -18.13
CA PRO A 308 -25.15 -19.42 -18.20
C PRO A 308 -26.55 -19.62 -18.78
N ARG A 309 -26.77 -20.65 -19.60
CA ARG A 309 -28.08 -20.97 -20.20
C ARG A 309 -28.90 -21.97 -19.38
N SER A 310 -28.39 -22.45 -18.25
CA SER A 310 -29.17 -23.29 -17.34
C SER A 310 -30.31 -22.49 -16.69
N SER A 311 -31.47 -23.13 -16.53
CA SER A 311 -32.63 -22.50 -15.92
C SER A 311 -32.58 -22.54 -14.40
N PHE A 312 -33.21 -21.57 -13.74
CA PHE A 312 -33.36 -21.55 -12.28
C PHE A 312 -34.02 -22.84 -11.76
N ALA A 313 -35.08 -23.32 -12.43
CA ALA A 313 -35.74 -24.58 -12.11
C ALA A 313 -34.77 -25.79 -12.15
N MET A 314 -33.91 -25.88 -13.16
CA MET A 314 -32.92 -26.96 -13.22
C MET A 314 -31.91 -26.87 -12.07
N ALA A 315 -31.44 -25.65 -11.75
CA ALA A 315 -30.56 -25.43 -10.62
C ALA A 315 -31.22 -25.79 -9.28
N GLN A 316 -32.52 -25.56 -9.11
CA GLN A 316 -33.27 -26.00 -7.93
C GLN A 316 -33.30 -27.53 -7.81
N VAL A 317 -33.52 -28.24 -8.93
CA VAL A 317 -33.47 -29.72 -8.95
C VAL A 317 -32.10 -30.21 -8.52
N VAL A 318 -31.03 -29.67 -9.11
CA VAL A 318 -29.65 -30.03 -8.77
C VAL A 318 -29.37 -29.75 -7.29
N HIS A 319 -29.72 -28.56 -6.79
CA HIS A 319 -29.60 -28.24 -5.38
C HIS A 319 -30.37 -29.21 -4.49
N LYS A 320 -31.59 -29.61 -4.85
CA LYS A 320 -32.40 -30.59 -4.08
C LYS A 320 -31.76 -31.98 -4.06
N VAL A 321 -31.18 -32.42 -5.18
CA VAL A 321 -30.41 -33.67 -5.23
C VAL A 321 -29.23 -33.59 -4.28
N LEU A 322 -28.48 -32.48 -4.29
CA LEU A 322 -27.33 -32.26 -3.42
C LEU A 322 -27.72 -31.94 -1.98
N SER A 323 -28.92 -31.45 -1.66
CA SER A 323 -29.29 -31.15 -0.28
C SER A 323 -29.42 -32.44 0.55
N LYS A 324 -29.70 -33.58 -0.10
CA LYS A 324 -29.73 -34.91 0.52
C LYS A 324 -28.31 -35.42 0.78
N ALA A 325 -27.91 -35.54 2.05
CA ALA A 325 -26.56 -35.99 2.45
C ALA A 325 -26.16 -37.35 1.85
N LYS A 326 -27.11 -38.29 1.72
CA LYS A 326 -26.88 -39.59 1.07
C LYS A 326 -26.45 -39.44 -0.39
N ASN A 327 -27.09 -38.53 -1.13
CA ASN A 327 -26.76 -38.27 -2.53
C ASN A 327 -25.41 -37.56 -2.65
N ARG A 328 -25.11 -36.56 -1.81
CA ARG A 328 -23.77 -35.91 -1.82
C ARG A 328 -22.66 -36.92 -1.61
N LYS A 329 -22.74 -37.70 -0.54
CA LYS A 329 -21.73 -38.72 -0.20
C LYS A 329 -21.59 -39.77 -1.30
N LYS A 330 -22.68 -40.07 -2.02
CA LYS A 330 -22.71 -41.06 -3.10
C LYS A 330 -22.09 -40.53 -4.40
N PHE A 331 -22.43 -39.30 -4.79
CA PHE A 331 -22.12 -38.79 -6.13
C PHE A 331 -20.92 -37.84 -6.19
N PHE A 332 -20.65 -37.07 -5.14
CA PHE A 332 -19.67 -35.98 -5.15
C PHE A 332 -18.51 -36.26 -4.18
N THR A 333 -17.34 -35.72 -4.50
CA THR A 333 -16.20 -35.67 -3.58
C THR A 333 -16.51 -34.76 -2.38
N SER A 334 -15.76 -34.93 -1.29
CA SER A 334 -15.76 -33.97 -0.16
C SER A 334 -15.11 -32.64 -0.51
N ASP A 335 -14.29 -32.66 -1.56
CA ASP A 335 -13.52 -31.57 -2.11
C ASP A 335 -14.12 -31.20 -3.47
N LEU A 336 -15.25 -30.48 -3.45
CA LEU A 336 -16.10 -30.17 -4.61
C LEU A 336 -15.87 -28.73 -5.06
N LEU A 337 -15.69 -28.51 -6.37
CA LEU A 337 -15.74 -27.17 -6.99
C LEU A 337 -17.10 -26.96 -7.66
N VAL A 338 -17.72 -25.81 -7.46
CA VAL A 338 -18.91 -25.38 -8.22
C VAL A 338 -18.64 -24.03 -8.86
N LEU A 339 -18.79 -23.95 -10.18
CA LEU A 339 -18.68 -22.70 -10.94
C LEU A 339 -20.05 -22.27 -11.46
N ALA A 340 -20.40 -20.99 -11.27
CA ALA A 340 -21.63 -20.41 -11.77
C ALA A 340 -21.35 -19.04 -12.41
N PRO A 341 -20.96 -19.01 -13.70
CA PRO A 341 -20.88 -17.77 -14.46
C PRO A 341 -22.25 -17.07 -14.53
N MET A 342 -22.25 -15.74 -14.46
CA MET A 342 -23.40 -14.87 -14.59
C MET A 342 -23.14 -13.85 -15.70
N LEU A 343 -23.97 -13.89 -16.75
CA LEU A 343 -23.89 -12.95 -17.87
C LEU A 343 -24.88 -11.80 -17.71
N ASP A 344 -25.95 -12.02 -16.93
CA ASP A 344 -26.92 -11.01 -16.57
C ASP A 344 -26.87 -10.74 -15.07
N THR A 345 -26.81 -9.46 -14.74
CA THR A 345 -26.76 -8.95 -13.37
C THR A 345 -28.04 -9.25 -12.58
N THR A 346 -29.15 -9.53 -13.28
CA THR A 346 -30.43 -9.92 -12.68
C THR A 346 -30.46 -11.37 -12.19
N GLU A 347 -29.51 -12.22 -12.61
CA GLU A 347 -29.42 -13.65 -12.23
C GLU A 347 -28.91 -13.86 -10.79
N THR A 348 -29.32 -13.02 -9.85
CA THR A 348 -28.91 -13.07 -8.44
C THR A 348 -29.14 -14.42 -7.77
N TRP A 349 -30.04 -15.24 -8.31
CA TRP A 349 -30.27 -16.61 -7.87
C TRP A 349 -29.02 -17.50 -7.93
N ARG A 350 -28.07 -17.23 -8.84
CA ARG A 350 -26.80 -17.98 -8.95
C ARG A 350 -25.92 -17.78 -7.71
N ARG A 351 -25.87 -16.54 -7.18
CA ARG A 351 -25.21 -16.25 -5.90
C ARG A 351 -25.84 -17.00 -4.75
N ILE A 352 -27.16 -16.93 -4.66
CA ILE A 352 -27.95 -17.62 -3.63
C ILE A 352 -27.73 -19.13 -3.72
N LEU A 353 -27.63 -19.68 -4.93
CA LEU A 353 -27.35 -21.11 -5.13
C LEU A 353 -25.96 -21.49 -4.59
N LEU A 354 -24.91 -20.72 -4.89
CA LEU A 354 -23.57 -20.98 -4.37
C LEU A 354 -23.50 -20.83 -2.85
N ASP A 355 -24.19 -19.85 -2.28
CA ASP A 355 -24.30 -19.72 -0.83
C ASP A 355 -25.04 -20.92 -0.22
N LYS A 356 -26.11 -21.40 -0.86
CA LYS A 356 -26.77 -22.65 -0.44
C LYS A 356 -25.81 -23.83 -0.49
N PHE A 357 -24.98 -23.97 -1.53
CA PHE A 357 -23.93 -25.01 -1.55
C PHE A 357 -22.96 -24.87 -0.38
N ARG A 358 -22.53 -23.65 -0.04
CA ARG A 358 -21.73 -23.36 1.16
C ARG A 358 -22.38 -23.86 2.43
N THR A 359 -23.69 -23.64 2.61
CA THR A 359 -24.39 -24.14 3.80
C THR A 359 -24.54 -25.68 3.84
N LEU A 360 -24.38 -26.40 2.72
CA LEU A 360 -24.38 -27.87 2.70
C LEU A 360 -23.06 -28.48 3.21
N TYR A 361 -21.97 -27.68 3.21
CA TYR A 361 -20.64 -28.00 3.71
C TYR A 361 -20.30 -27.03 4.84
N LEU A 362 -20.79 -27.33 6.04
CA LEU A 362 -20.77 -26.36 7.14
C LEU A 362 -19.37 -26.03 7.66
N GLN A 363 -18.43 -26.97 7.62
CA GLN A 363 -17.13 -26.82 8.28
C GLN A 363 -16.02 -26.56 7.29
N GLU A 364 -15.14 -25.63 7.64
CA GLU A 364 -13.95 -25.32 6.87
C GLU A 364 -13.03 -26.53 6.61
N PRO A 365 -12.24 -26.50 5.51
CA PRO A 365 -12.12 -25.41 4.52
C PRO A 365 -13.26 -25.42 3.50
N VAL A 366 -14.06 -24.35 3.47
CA VAL A 366 -15.21 -24.19 2.58
C VAL A 366 -15.37 -22.72 2.26
N PHE A 367 -15.34 -22.37 0.99
CA PHE A 367 -15.31 -20.98 0.57
C PHE A 367 -16.22 -20.73 -0.62
N ARG A 368 -16.73 -19.51 -0.69
CA ARG A 368 -17.49 -18.97 -1.81
C ARG A 368 -16.87 -17.65 -2.20
N THR A 369 -16.67 -17.43 -3.49
CA THR A 369 -16.21 -16.14 -3.99
C THR A 369 -17.09 -15.61 -5.14
N GLU A 370 -17.12 -14.30 -5.27
CA GLU A 370 -17.67 -13.56 -6.40
C GLU A 370 -16.55 -12.75 -7.04
N VAL A 371 -16.20 -13.06 -8.28
CA VAL A 371 -15.18 -12.31 -9.04
C VAL A 371 -15.87 -11.64 -10.23
N LEU A 372 -15.78 -10.31 -10.28
CA LEU A 372 -16.31 -9.53 -11.40
C LEU A 372 -15.21 -9.28 -12.42
N PHE A 373 -15.43 -9.68 -13.66
CA PHE A 373 -14.54 -9.41 -14.79
C PHE A 373 -15.14 -8.33 -15.68
N ASN A 374 -14.37 -7.26 -15.91
CA ASN A 374 -14.79 -6.10 -16.69
C ASN A 374 -13.92 -5.91 -17.92
N SER A 375 -14.56 -5.54 -19.03
CA SER A 375 -13.91 -4.94 -20.19
C SER A 375 -14.34 -3.48 -20.33
N THR A 376 -13.93 -2.82 -21.41
CA THR A 376 -14.41 -1.48 -21.75
C THR A 376 -15.92 -1.43 -22.01
N THR A 377 -16.55 -2.53 -22.44
CA THR A 377 -17.96 -2.54 -22.91
C THR A 377 -18.86 -3.52 -22.17
N ALA A 378 -18.34 -4.66 -21.73
CA ALA A 378 -19.11 -5.75 -21.11
C ALA A 378 -18.61 -6.08 -19.70
N THR A 379 -19.49 -6.68 -18.90
CA THR A 379 -19.17 -7.20 -17.56
C THR A 379 -19.71 -8.60 -17.38
N MET A 380 -18.98 -9.44 -16.67
CA MET A 380 -19.38 -10.80 -16.31
C MET A 380 -18.98 -11.05 -14.87
N GLU A 381 -19.82 -11.78 -14.14
CA GLU A 381 -19.46 -12.25 -12.80
C GLU A 381 -19.23 -13.76 -12.84
N LEU A 382 -18.17 -14.21 -12.20
CA LEU A 382 -17.93 -15.61 -11.91
C LEU A 382 -18.17 -15.84 -10.42
N GLY A 383 -19.22 -16.58 -10.11
CA GLY A 383 -19.36 -17.18 -8.79
C GLY A 383 -18.60 -18.50 -8.74
N ALA A 384 -17.82 -18.71 -7.69
CA ALA A 384 -17.19 -19.99 -7.41
C ALA A 384 -17.44 -20.43 -5.97
N PHE A 385 -17.59 -21.73 -5.77
CA PHE A 385 -17.68 -22.38 -4.47
C PHE A 385 -16.70 -23.54 -4.43
N ARG A 386 -15.94 -23.66 -3.34
CA ARG A 386 -14.98 -24.74 -3.14
C ARG A 386 -15.07 -25.28 -1.72
N SER A 387 -15.15 -26.59 -1.57
CA SER A 387 -14.86 -27.28 -0.30
C SER A 387 -13.53 -28.00 -0.41
N GLY A 388 -12.83 -28.19 0.72
CA GLY A 388 -11.61 -29.01 0.81
C GLY A 388 -10.28 -28.25 0.64
N ASP A 389 -10.32 -26.98 0.22
CA ASP A 389 -9.13 -26.20 -0.14
C ASP A 389 -8.88 -25.05 0.85
N ALA A 390 -7.86 -25.17 1.70
CA ALA A 390 -7.48 -24.14 2.66
C ALA A 390 -6.75 -22.93 2.03
N ARG A 391 -6.27 -23.07 0.78
CA ARG A 391 -5.56 -22.03 0.02
C ARG A 391 -6.41 -21.44 -1.11
N PHE A 392 -7.73 -21.61 -1.01
CA PHE A 392 -8.65 -21.22 -2.07
C PHE A 392 -8.51 -19.74 -2.48
N MET A 393 -8.24 -18.83 -1.54
CA MET A 393 -8.05 -17.41 -1.87
C MET A 393 -6.80 -17.18 -2.73
N ASP A 394 -5.67 -17.81 -2.41
CA ASP A 394 -4.43 -17.74 -3.21
C ASP A 394 -4.71 -18.22 -4.63
N HIS A 395 -5.40 -19.36 -4.76
CA HIS A 395 -5.77 -19.95 -6.04
C HIS A 395 -6.72 -19.05 -6.84
N VAL A 396 -7.69 -18.39 -6.18
CA VAL A 396 -8.58 -17.42 -6.84
C VAL A 396 -7.81 -16.21 -7.37
N ILE A 397 -6.84 -15.67 -6.62
CA ILE A 397 -5.99 -14.57 -7.06
C ILE A 397 -5.14 -14.98 -8.28
N GLU A 398 -4.54 -16.18 -8.22
CA GLU A 398 -3.74 -16.71 -9.32
C GLU A 398 -4.58 -16.91 -10.60
N VAL A 399 -5.73 -17.55 -10.47
CA VAL A 399 -6.68 -17.80 -11.55
C VAL A 399 -7.19 -16.49 -12.14
N ALA A 400 -7.56 -15.52 -11.31
CA ALA A 400 -7.96 -14.20 -11.76
C ALA A 400 -6.85 -13.53 -12.59
N SER A 401 -5.60 -13.55 -12.12
CA SER A 401 -4.46 -13.01 -12.86
C SER A 401 -4.22 -13.71 -14.20
N LYS A 402 -4.36 -15.04 -14.25
CA LYS A 402 -4.28 -15.83 -15.51
C LYS A 402 -5.38 -15.43 -16.49
N ILE A 403 -6.61 -15.26 -16.01
CA ILE A 403 -7.74 -14.79 -16.81
C ILE A 403 -7.47 -13.39 -17.38
N GLU A 404 -7.01 -12.45 -16.56
CA GLU A 404 -6.66 -11.09 -17.02
C GLU A 404 -5.62 -11.12 -18.14
N LYS A 405 -4.55 -11.92 -17.96
CA LYS A 405 -3.50 -12.08 -18.98
C LYS A 405 -4.02 -12.69 -20.29
N ARG A 406 -4.89 -13.70 -20.20
CA ARG A 406 -5.42 -14.41 -21.38
C ARG A 406 -6.49 -13.62 -22.13
N THR A 407 -7.31 -12.86 -21.41
CA THR A 407 -8.52 -12.23 -21.98
C THR A 407 -8.42 -10.71 -22.11
N GLY A 408 -7.45 -10.08 -21.45
CA GLY A 408 -7.37 -8.62 -21.34
C GLY A 408 -8.44 -7.99 -20.44
N LEU A 409 -9.21 -8.82 -19.71
CA LEU A 409 -10.18 -8.35 -18.73
C LEU A 409 -9.48 -7.80 -17.49
N VAL A 410 -10.21 -7.01 -16.72
CA VAL A 410 -9.81 -6.58 -15.37
C VAL A 410 -10.71 -7.27 -14.35
N SER A 411 -10.11 -7.98 -13.42
CA SER A 411 -10.78 -8.71 -12.36
C SER A 411 -10.99 -7.84 -11.11
N ASP A 412 -12.06 -8.11 -10.39
CA ASP A 412 -12.38 -7.47 -9.11
C ASP A 412 -13.07 -8.49 -8.20
N ILE A 413 -12.35 -8.97 -7.18
CA ILE A 413 -12.92 -9.88 -6.17
C ILE A 413 -13.90 -9.06 -5.33
N ARG A 414 -15.19 -9.37 -5.45
CA ARG A 414 -16.29 -8.64 -4.80
C ARG A 414 -16.69 -9.25 -3.47
N ASN A 415 -16.59 -10.56 -3.36
CA ASN A 415 -17.03 -11.25 -2.16
C ASN A 415 -16.18 -12.50 -1.97
N PHE A 416 -15.89 -12.81 -0.72
CA PHE A 416 -15.22 -14.02 -0.28
C PHE A 416 -15.80 -14.37 1.09
N GLU A 417 -16.53 -15.48 1.15
CA GLU A 417 -17.21 -15.94 2.35
C GLU A 417 -16.76 -17.36 2.67
N GLY A 418 -16.28 -17.58 3.89
CA GLY A 418 -15.86 -18.90 4.35
C GLY A 418 -17.00 -19.72 5.00
N GLY A 419 -16.64 -20.88 5.50
CA GLY A 419 -17.53 -21.80 6.20
C GLY A 419 -17.71 -21.40 7.66
N VAL A 420 -18.28 -22.30 8.47
CA VAL A 420 -18.16 -22.19 9.92
C VAL A 420 -16.76 -22.67 10.30
N LEU A 421 -16.01 -21.78 10.94
CA LEU A 421 -14.73 -22.13 11.57
C LEU A 421 -14.91 -23.40 12.40
N ARG A 422 -13.98 -24.37 12.23
CA ARG A 422 -13.97 -25.53 13.11
C ARG A 422 -13.76 -25.02 14.53
N PHE A 423 -14.70 -25.32 15.42
CA PHE A 423 -14.49 -25.06 16.83
C PHE A 423 -13.22 -25.77 17.25
N GLN A 424 -12.22 -24.98 17.64
CA GLN A 424 -11.01 -25.48 18.26
C GLN A 424 -11.26 -25.42 19.77
N PRO A 425 -11.51 -26.56 20.44
CA PRO A 425 -11.57 -26.56 21.89
C PRO A 425 -10.27 -25.96 22.44
N ASP A 426 -10.41 -25.12 23.46
CA ASP A 426 -9.29 -24.47 24.15
C ASP A 426 -8.50 -23.44 23.31
N PHE A 427 -9.02 -23.01 22.16
CA PHE A 427 -8.46 -21.88 21.41
C PHE A 427 -8.91 -20.54 22.03
N GLU A 428 -8.08 -20.01 22.92
CA GLU A 428 -8.11 -18.60 23.31
C GLU A 428 -6.96 -17.90 22.57
N PRO A 429 -7.23 -16.98 21.61
CA PRO A 429 -6.18 -16.16 21.04
C PRO A 429 -5.42 -15.50 22.18
N THR A 430 -4.10 -15.48 22.11
CA THR A 430 -3.31 -14.80 23.11
C THR A 430 -3.75 -13.32 23.14
N HIS A 431 -4.32 -12.91 24.27
CA HIS A 431 -4.62 -11.49 24.54
C HIS A 431 -3.37 -10.72 24.95
N PHE A 432 -2.28 -11.45 25.16
CA PHE A 432 -0.97 -10.98 25.51
C PHE A 432 -0.06 -11.33 24.34
N PHE A 433 0.34 -10.31 23.60
CA PHE A 433 1.46 -10.42 22.68
C PHE A 433 2.70 -10.09 23.49
N LEU A 434 3.40 -11.13 23.89
CA LEU A 434 4.66 -10.96 24.59
C LEU A 434 5.68 -10.44 23.59
N HIS A 435 6.64 -9.71 24.13
CA HIS A 435 7.77 -9.26 23.34
C HIS A 435 8.43 -10.43 22.58
N GLU A 436 8.52 -11.60 23.20
CA GLU A 436 9.10 -12.84 22.65
C GLU A 436 8.34 -13.43 21.45
N ASP A 437 7.07 -13.02 21.24
CA ASP A 437 6.26 -13.49 20.10
C ASP A 437 6.66 -12.80 18.78
N TYR A 438 7.47 -11.73 18.85
CA TYR A 438 7.98 -11.00 17.68
C TYR A 438 9.33 -11.56 17.21
N GLU A 439 9.55 -11.57 15.89
CA GLU A 439 10.83 -11.95 15.32
C GLU A 439 11.87 -10.83 15.50
N HIS A 440 12.78 -11.00 16.48
CA HIS A 440 13.80 -9.99 16.80
C HIS A 440 15.08 -10.09 15.99
N GLN A 441 15.37 -11.24 15.36
CA GLN A 441 16.69 -11.49 14.78
C GLN A 441 17.04 -10.49 13.68
N SER A 442 16.09 -10.16 12.81
CA SER A 442 16.31 -9.22 11.71
C SER A 442 16.51 -7.79 12.22
N ALA A 443 15.69 -7.36 13.19
CA ALA A 443 15.79 -6.05 13.83
C ALA A 443 17.09 -5.91 14.64
N PHE A 444 17.47 -6.94 15.40
CA PHE A 444 18.71 -6.98 16.18
C PHE A 444 19.95 -7.00 15.29
N SER A 445 19.95 -7.81 14.22
CA SER A 445 21.02 -7.80 13.22
C SER A 445 21.14 -6.43 12.55
N GLN A 446 20.01 -5.77 12.29
CA GLN A 446 20.02 -4.41 11.75
C GLN A 446 20.57 -3.41 12.77
N TRP A 447 20.15 -3.46 14.03
CA TRP A 447 20.63 -2.62 15.14
C TRP A 447 22.15 -2.69 15.33
N THR A 448 22.70 -3.89 15.41
CA THR A 448 24.14 -4.11 15.63
C THR A 448 25.02 -3.63 14.47
N LEU A 449 24.45 -3.47 13.27
CA LEU A 449 25.17 -3.00 12.10
C LEU A 449 25.10 -1.48 11.93
N GLN A 450 24.21 -0.78 12.64
CA GLN A 450 24.02 0.66 12.45
C GLN A 450 25.29 1.45 12.72
N LYS A 451 25.55 2.46 11.89
CA LYS A 451 26.70 3.36 12.07
C LYS A 451 26.25 4.81 11.94
N PRO A 452 26.01 5.50 13.07
CA PRO A 452 25.72 6.92 13.08
C PRO A 452 26.98 7.70 12.73
N VAL A 453 26.84 8.66 11.82
CA VAL A 453 27.92 9.51 11.31
C VAL A 453 27.67 11.00 11.54
N GLY A 454 26.49 11.34 12.07
CA GLY A 454 26.19 12.71 12.45
C GLY A 454 24.83 12.88 13.09
N TYR A 455 24.58 14.12 13.48
CA TYR A 455 23.42 14.58 14.21
C TYR A 455 22.81 15.75 13.46
N GLN A 456 21.52 15.64 13.15
CA GLN A 456 20.78 16.69 12.46
C GLN A 456 19.68 17.24 13.35
N THR A 457 19.56 18.56 13.38
CA THR A 457 18.51 19.27 14.09
C THR A 457 17.80 20.22 13.14
N LEU A 458 16.48 20.12 13.09
CA LEU A 458 15.62 21.11 12.45
C LEU A 458 15.00 21.99 13.53
N LEU A 459 15.29 23.30 13.51
CA LEU A 459 14.61 24.29 14.34
C LEU A 459 13.63 25.08 13.47
N GLN A 460 12.35 25.06 13.82
CA GLN A 460 11.34 25.88 13.17
C GLN A 460 11.04 27.08 14.06
N LEU A 461 11.36 28.28 13.59
CA LEU A 461 11.20 29.52 14.34
C LEU A 461 10.11 30.38 13.69
N LYS A 462 9.31 31.06 14.51
CA LYS A 462 8.27 32.00 14.06
C LYS A 462 8.37 33.36 14.72
N THR A 463 8.02 34.41 13.97
CA THR A 463 7.85 35.76 14.54
C THR A 463 6.49 35.88 15.25
N ARG A 464 6.46 36.48 16.45
CA ARG A 464 5.19 36.78 17.15
C ARG A 464 4.74 38.23 16.93
N GLY A 465 3.59 38.38 16.27
CA GLY A 465 2.80 39.62 16.19
C GLY A 465 3.09 40.50 14.97
N SER A 466 2.09 41.29 14.54
CA SER A 466 2.10 42.11 13.32
C SER A 466 2.74 43.50 13.45
N ASN A 467 3.68 43.68 14.38
CA ASN A 467 4.34 44.99 14.54
C ASN A 467 5.33 45.20 13.38
N GLN A 468 5.11 46.24 12.57
CA GLN A 468 5.94 46.58 11.39
C GLN A 468 7.45 46.69 11.70
N ASN A 469 7.83 47.05 12.92
CA ASN A 469 9.24 47.11 13.34
C ASN A 469 9.89 45.72 13.58
N ARG A 470 9.16 44.61 13.40
CA ARG A 470 9.61 43.24 13.68
C ARG A 470 9.68 42.35 12.43
N GLU A 471 9.66 42.95 11.25
CA GLU A 471 9.74 42.22 9.99
C GLU A 471 11.15 41.64 9.77
N LEU A 472 11.20 40.38 9.33
CA LEU A 472 12.40 39.74 8.83
C LEU A 472 12.71 40.25 7.42
N SER A 473 13.99 40.20 7.04
CA SER A 473 14.46 40.43 5.68
C SER A 473 15.66 39.52 5.42
N SER A 474 16.02 39.32 4.16
CA SER A 474 17.17 38.51 3.76
C SER A 474 18.46 38.97 4.44
N GLU A 475 18.66 40.28 4.57
CA GLU A 475 19.83 40.88 5.23
C GLU A 475 19.82 40.60 6.73
N LYS A 476 18.66 40.69 7.39
CA LYS A 476 18.54 40.37 8.82
C LYS A 476 18.80 38.90 9.08
N VAL A 477 18.27 38.01 8.24
CA VAL A 477 18.48 36.55 8.35
C VAL A 477 19.96 36.21 8.16
N ASN A 478 20.62 36.82 7.18
CA ASN A 478 22.06 36.66 7.00
C ASN A 478 22.86 37.19 8.21
N ALA A 479 22.52 38.38 8.72
CA ALA A 479 23.17 38.97 9.88
C ALA A 479 22.96 38.13 11.17
N MET A 480 21.81 37.46 11.31
CA MET A 480 21.56 36.51 12.40
C MET A 480 22.51 35.31 12.30
N LEU A 481 22.70 34.76 11.09
CA LEU A 481 23.62 33.65 10.86
C LEU A 481 25.09 34.07 11.09
N GLU A 482 25.51 35.20 10.52
CA GLU A 482 26.84 35.80 10.71
C GLU A 482 27.15 36.04 12.18
N GLY A 483 26.22 36.67 12.91
CA GLY A 483 26.37 36.93 14.34
C GLY A 483 26.47 35.67 15.19
N ALA A 484 25.74 34.60 14.81
CA ALA A 484 25.86 33.30 15.48
C ALA A 484 27.23 32.67 15.25
N ILE A 485 27.72 32.70 14.00
CA ILE A 485 29.04 32.20 13.62
C ILE A 485 30.16 32.94 14.36
N GLU A 486 30.11 34.28 14.38
CA GLU A 486 31.11 35.11 15.05
C GLU A 486 31.12 34.87 16.57
N ARG A 487 29.95 34.91 17.21
CA ARG A 487 29.81 34.74 18.65
C ARG A 487 30.30 33.38 19.14
N LEU A 488 30.02 32.32 18.38
CA LEU A 488 30.43 30.96 18.71
C LEU A 488 31.82 30.62 18.15
N ASN A 489 32.52 31.60 17.55
CA ASN A 489 33.85 31.44 16.97
C ASN A 489 33.94 30.28 15.97
N ILE A 490 32.89 30.11 15.16
CA ILE A 490 32.80 29.03 14.17
C ILE A 490 33.66 29.41 12.96
N LYS A 491 34.69 28.61 12.68
CA LYS A 491 35.49 28.76 11.46
C LYS A 491 34.76 28.15 10.28
N THR A 492 34.37 28.99 9.33
CA THR A 492 33.70 28.57 8.10
C THR A 492 34.71 28.38 6.97
N GLU A 493 34.43 27.46 6.05
CA GLU A 493 35.31 27.18 4.90
C GLU A 493 35.18 28.25 3.80
N ALA A 494 33.98 28.81 3.62
CA ALA A 494 33.67 29.74 2.53
C ALA A 494 32.91 31.00 2.97
N GLY A 495 32.89 31.30 4.27
CA GLY A 495 31.98 32.31 4.84
C GLY A 495 30.51 31.88 4.80
N PRO A 496 29.62 32.63 5.47
CA PRO A 496 28.19 32.50 5.24
C PRO A 496 27.82 32.95 3.82
N MET A 497 26.84 32.27 3.25
CA MET A 497 26.38 32.43 1.87
C MET A 497 24.90 32.81 1.89
N LEU A 498 24.51 33.82 1.12
CA LEU A 498 23.11 34.26 1.01
C LEU A 498 22.59 34.10 -0.43
N PHE A 499 21.37 33.58 -0.55
CA PHE A 499 20.64 33.41 -1.80
C PHE A 499 19.23 33.99 -1.66
N SER A 500 18.96 35.10 -2.35
CA SER A 500 17.70 35.86 -2.24
C SER A 500 16.84 35.88 -3.51
N ASP A 501 17.33 35.34 -4.63
CA ASP A 501 16.71 35.54 -5.95
C ASP A 501 15.66 34.47 -6.32
N MET A 502 14.95 33.90 -5.33
CA MET A 502 14.09 32.73 -5.53
C MET A 502 12.60 33.02 -5.33
N ALA A 503 12.23 33.96 -4.46
CA ALA A 503 10.90 34.55 -4.31
C ALA A 503 10.95 35.68 -3.25
N ASP A 504 9.97 35.77 -2.34
CA ASP A 504 9.94 36.80 -1.28
C ASP A 504 10.94 36.54 -0.14
N GLY A 505 11.45 35.31 -0.02
CA GLY A 505 12.33 34.88 1.07
C GLY A 505 13.78 34.62 0.64
N CYS A 506 14.53 33.90 1.46
CA CYS A 506 15.94 33.61 1.20
C CYS A 506 16.42 32.28 1.79
N VAL A 507 17.55 31.80 1.29
CA VAL A 507 18.35 30.75 1.91
C VAL A 507 19.70 31.35 2.31
N ALA A 508 20.08 31.20 3.58
CA ALA A 508 21.42 31.49 4.06
C ALA A 508 22.08 30.19 4.52
N ALA A 509 23.36 29.98 4.23
CA ALA A 509 24.04 28.74 4.58
C ALA A 509 25.48 28.98 5.00
N ALA A 510 26.00 28.13 5.89
CA ALA A 510 27.41 28.11 6.24
C ALA A 510 27.89 26.67 6.41
N ILE A 511 29.11 26.40 5.97
CA ILE A 511 29.75 25.09 6.09
C ILE A 511 31.06 25.26 6.87
N PHE A 512 31.30 24.36 7.81
CA PHE A 512 32.44 24.39 8.72
C PHE A 512 33.00 22.97 8.88
N SER A 513 34.22 22.86 9.40
CA SER A 513 34.97 21.58 9.45
C SER A 513 34.21 20.43 10.13
N TRP A 514 33.35 20.73 11.10
CA TRP A 514 32.60 19.75 11.87
C TRP A 514 31.09 19.70 11.56
N GLY A 515 30.62 20.37 10.49
CA GLY A 515 29.19 20.36 10.12
C GLY A 515 28.73 21.43 9.13
N SER A 516 27.42 21.69 9.12
CA SER A 516 26.80 22.67 8.23
C SER A 516 25.50 23.23 8.81
N VAL A 517 25.14 24.45 8.45
CA VAL A 517 23.84 25.03 8.75
C VAL A 517 23.22 25.65 7.50
N VAL A 518 21.92 25.41 7.30
CA VAL A 518 21.09 26.06 6.28
C VAL A 518 19.89 26.70 6.94
N VAL A 519 19.74 28.00 6.77
CA VAL A 519 18.63 28.82 7.26
C VAL A 519 17.75 29.18 6.07
N LEU A 520 16.50 28.74 6.09
CA LEU A 520 15.48 29.14 5.13
C LEU A 520 14.54 30.15 5.78
N TRP A 521 14.29 31.27 5.12
CA TRP A 521 13.25 32.23 5.49
C TRP A 521 12.16 32.21 4.43
N ASP A 522 10.90 32.08 4.86
CA ASP A 522 9.76 31.96 3.96
C ASP A 522 9.37 33.26 3.24
N GLY A 523 10.00 34.39 3.56
CA GLY A 523 9.63 35.72 3.05
C GLY A 523 8.62 36.46 3.92
N LYS A 524 8.19 35.86 5.04
CA LYS A 524 7.29 36.49 6.02
C LYS A 524 7.72 36.23 7.45
N TYR A 525 7.20 35.19 8.08
CA TYR A 525 7.24 35.00 9.53
C TYR A 525 7.86 33.69 9.99
N HIS A 526 8.26 32.80 9.08
CA HIS A 526 8.77 31.47 9.39
C HIS A 526 10.24 31.32 8.96
N LEU A 527 11.04 30.72 9.84
CA LEU A 527 12.44 30.36 9.59
C LEU A 527 12.64 28.88 9.89
N ASP A 528 13.25 28.14 8.98
CA ASP A 528 13.78 26.80 9.27
C ASP A 528 15.29 26.86 9.38
N VAL A 529 15.85 26.37 10.48
CA VAL A 529 17.30 26.20 10.67
C VAL A 529 17.59 24.71 10.66
N ASN A 530 18.13 24.25 9.53
CA ASN A 530 18.61 22.88 9.36
C ASN A 530 20.10 22.83 9.72
N LEU A 531 20.41 22.33 10.90
CA LEU A 531 21.76 22.24 11.46
C LEU A 531 22.23 20.78 11.46
N PHE A 532 23.44 20.52 10.96
CA PHE A 532 24.08 19.21 10.98
C PHE A 532 25.45 19.31 11.64
N THR A 533 25.77 18.35 12.50
CA THR A 533 27.07 18.21 13.18
C THR A 533 27.54 16.77 13.11
N TYR A 534 28.85 16.49 12.98
CA TYR A 534 29.34 15.11 13.03
C TYR A 534 29.31 14.52 14.44
N ASP A 535 29.46 15.36 15.46
CA ASP A 535 29.35 14.98 16.86
C ASP A 535 27.93 15.23 17.39
N ASP A 536 27.46 14.36 18.26
CA ASP A 536 26.19 14.50 18.98
C ASP A 536 26.38 15.47 20.17
N ASN A 537 26.20 16.77 19.92
CA ASN A 537 26.31 17.81 20.93
C ASN A 537 25.02 18.63 21.01
N ALA A 538 24.06 18.15 21.81
CA ALA A 538 22.80 18.82 22.03
C ALA A 538 22.95 20.26 22.60
N ASN A 539 23.98 20.51 23.42
CA ASN A 539 24.23 21.84 24.00
C ASN A 539 24.57 22.87 22.92
N PHE A 540 25.37 22.46 21.92
CA PHE A 540 25.75 23.34 20.82
C PHE A 540 24.52 23.87 20.05
N VAL A 541 23.50 23.04 19.84
CA VAL A 541 22.26 23.44 19.15
C VAL A 541 21.54 24.56 19.90
N ASP A 542 21.49 24.48 21.24
CA ASP A 542 20.85 25.50 22.06
C ASP A 542 21.67 26.79 22.14
N GLU A 543 23.00 26.69 22.19
CA GLU A 543 23.90 27.83 22.07
C GLU A 543 23.79 28.52 20.71
N PHE A 544 23.73 27.75 19.62
CA PHE A 544 23.53 28.26 18.26
C PHE A 544 22.22 29.01 18.11
N LYS A 545 21.11 28.41 18.56
CA LYS A 545 19.79 29.06 18.58
C LYS A 545 19.81 30.36 19.37
N ALA A 546 20.43 30.36 20.56
CA ALA A 546 20.51 31.53 21.42
C ALA A 546 21.37 32.63 20.78
N ALA A 547 22.47 32.27 20.14
CA ALA A 547 23.33 33.21 19.43
C ALA A 547 22.61 33.82 18.22
N MET A 548 21.95 33.00 17.41
CA MET A 548 21.23 33.41 16.21
C MET A 548 20.03 34.33 16.52
N THR A 549 19.30 34.06 17.60
CA THR A 549 18.08 34.83 17.94
C THR A 549 18.35 36.03 18.86
N GLN A 550 19.61 36.27 19.26
CA GLN A 550 19.95 37.31 20.22
C GLN A 550 19.54 38.72 19.76
N SER A 551 19.76 39.05 18.47
CA SER A 551 19.40 40.34 17.88
C SER A 551 17.92 40.43 17.50
N THR A 552 17.20 39.31 17.53
CA THR A 552 15.78 39.19 17.16
C THR A 552 14.99 38.42 18.21
N PRO A 553 14.88 38.91 19.46
CA PRO A 553 14.21 38.20 20.56
C PRO A 553 12.71 37.95 20.36
N TRP A 554 12.11 38.50 19.30
CA TRP A 554 10.73 38.25 18.89
C TRP A 554 10.56 37.04 17.97
N VAL A 555 11.67 36.48 17.46
CA VAL A 555 11.71 35.18 16.78
C VAL A 555 11.77 34.11 17.88
N LYS A 556 10.81 33.19 17.89
CA LYS A 556 10.72 32.14 18.91
C LYS A 556 10.71 30.77 18.26
N LEU A 557 11.29 29.80 18.97
CA LEU A 557 11.15 28.39 18.63
C LEU A 557 9.68 28.00 18.68
N ASP A 558 9.21 27.40 17.59
CA ASP A 558 7.88 26.81 17.46
C ASP A 558 7.98 25.29 17.57
N GLU A 559 8.83 24.68 16.73
CA GLU A 559 9.06 23.24 16.70
C GLU A 559 10.57 22.93 16.64
N ARG A 560 10.96 21.76 17.16
CA ARG A 560 12.34 21.25 17.16
C ARG A 560 12.31 19.76 16.93
N ASP A 561 13.03 19.31 15.92
CA ASP A 561 13.20 17.90 15.62
C ASP A 561 14.69 17.53 15.61
N PHE A 562 14.98 16.31 16.05
CA PHE A 562 16.32 15.75 16.10
C PHE A 562 16.35 14.43 15.35
N MET A 563 17.39 14.21 14.56
CA MET A 563 17.55 12.98 13.79
C MET A 563 19.00 12.53 13.73
N PRO A 564 19.25 11.22 13.93
CA PRO A 564 20.55 10.65 13.63
C PRO A 564 20.72 10.56 12.10
N ARG A 565 21.96 10.72 11.64
CA ARG A 565 22.36 10.46 10.25
C ARG A 565 23.33 9.29 10.24
N GLY A 566 23.24 8.43 9.23
CA GLY A 566 24.14 7.28 9.12
C GLY A 566 23.73 6.25 8.08
N TYR A 567 24.32 5.06 8.20
CA TYR A 567 24.09 3.95 7.27
C TYR A 567 23.83 2.62 8.01
N ASN A 568 23.46 1.61 7.22
CA ASN A 568 22.84 0.34 7.59
C ASN A 568 21.36 0.46 8.00
N ARG A 569 20.58 1.14 7.15
CA ARG A 569 19.12 1.32 7.18
C ARG A 569 18.59 2.37 8.17
N VAL A 570 17.86 1.94 9.20
CA VAL A 570 17.31 2.82 10.23
C VAL A 570 18.41 3.07 11.24
N VAL A 571 18.79 4.32 11.48
CA VAL A 571 19.92 4.63 12.36
C VAL A 571 19.39 5.23 13.65
N ASN A 572 20.00 4.85 14.78
CA ASN A 572 19.74 5.44 16.10
C ASN A 572 20.84 6.44 16.47
N PHE A 573 20.61 7.22 17.52
CA PHE A 573 21.63 8.13 18.02
C PHE A 573 22.85 7.36 18.51
N LYS A 574 24.02 7.99 18.43
CA LYS A 574 25.28 7.36 18.86
C LYS A 574 25.22 6.99 20.35
N SER A 575 24.63 7.84 21.18
CA SER A 575 24.38 7.57 22.59
C SER A 575 23.54 6.30 22.80
N ASP A 576 22.51 6.09 21.99
CA ASP A 576 21.61 4.94 22.14
C ASP A 576 22.34 3.63 21.84
N LEU A 577 23.24 3.65 20.85
CA LEU A 577 24.04 2.49 20.50
C LEU A 577 25.11 2.22 21.57
N GLU A 578 25.87 3.24 21.98
CA GLU A 578 27.00 3.09 22.92
C GLU A 578 26.56 2.72 24.35
N GLU A 579 25.43 3.24 24.83
CA GLU A 579 24.92 2.96 26.18
C GLU A 579 24.24 1.59 26.31
N THR A 580 23.83 0.97 25.19
CA THR A 580 23.02 -0.26 25.19
C THR A 580 23.67 -1.45 24.46
N LEU A 581 24.96 -1.36 24.12
CA LEU A 581 25.69 -2.32 23.27
C LEU A 581 25.51 -3.80 23.65
N ASP A 582 25.26 -4.12 24.92
CA ASP A 582 25.20 -5.51 25.38
C ASP A 582 23.78 -6.11 25.42
N ASP A 583 22.71 -5.32 25.51
CA ASP A 583 21.33 -5.83 25.61
C ASP A 583 20.28 -4.72 25.40
N PRO A 584 19.90 -4.38 24.15
CA PRO A 584 18.79 -3.45 23.94
C PRO A 584 17.53 -3.99 24.62
N ILE A 585 16.81 -3.14 25.36
CA ILE A 585 15.63 -3.52 26.16
C ILE A 585 14.56 -4.26 25.32
N TRP A 586 14.52 -3.95 24.01
CA TRP A 586 13.62 -4.53 23.02
C TRP A 586 14.20 -5.75 22.26
N ALA A 587 15.38 -6.26 22.58
CA ALA A 587 15.83 -7.54 22.04
C ALA A 587 16.70 -8.26 23.08
N PRO A 588 16.08 -8.74 24.18
CA PRO A 588 16.80 -9.41 25.25
C PRO A 588 17.51 -10.64 24.70
N ILE A 589 18.85 -10.60 24.67
CA ILE A 589 19.65 -11.75 24.27
C ILE A 589 19.54 -12.76 25.41
N ARG A 590 18.77 -13.83 25.20
CA ARG A 590 18.74 -14.98 26.12
C ARG A 590 20.09 -15.72 26.09
N ASN A 591 21.10 -15.13 26.73
CA ASN A 591 22.36 -15.75 27.11
C ASN A 591 22.65 -15.53 28.61
N ARG A 592 21.60 -15.57 29.45
CA ARG A 592 21.74 -15.71 30.90
C ARG A 592 20.99 -16.96 31.35
N ALA A 593 21.77 -18.05 31.42
CA ALA A 593 21.61 -19.30 32.18
C ALA A 593 20.21 -19.95 32.26
#